data_AF-A0A5E6N5H9-F1
#
_entry.id   AF-A0A5E6N5H9-F1
#
_cell.length_a   1.000
_cell.length_b   1.000
_cell.length_c   1.000
_cell.angle_alpha   90.00
_cell.angle_beta   90.00
_cell.angle_gamma   90.00
#
_symmetry.space_group_name_H-M   'P 1'
#
loop_
_entity.id
_entity.type
_entity.pdbx_description
1 polymer ?
#
loop_
_entity_poly.entity_id
_entity_poly.type
_entity_poly.pdbx_seq_one_letter_code
_entity_poly.pdbx_strand_id
1 'polypeptide(L)' 'MSDKTRFDLDLSVSDIFLRPKDVTNSDAGYTLAQKIVGKACGVEGVRPNTYCEPRMTTVGSQDTTGAMTRDELKN' A
#
# COMPACT_ATOMS: atom_id res chain seq x y z
N MET A 1 -0.40 -11.23 7.64
CA MET A 1 0.24 -12.29 8.44
C MET A 1 0.22 -13.63 7.73
N SER A 2 -0.93 -14.07 7.18
CA SER A 2 -1.06 -15.31 6.37
C SER A 2 0.02 -15.47 5.28
N ASP A 3 0.18 -14.47 4.41
CA ASP A 3 1.12 -14.59 3.27
C ASP A 3 2.58 -14.71 3.72
N LYS A 4 2.99 -13.95 4.74
CA LYS A 4 4.34 -14.03 5.30
C LYS A 4 4.62 -15.42 5.89
N THR A 5 3.69 -15.94 6.70
CA THR A 5 3.84 -17.29 7.29
C THR A 5 3.88 -18.38 6.24
N ARG A 6 3.08 -18.26 5.16
CA ARG A 6 3.07 -19.24 4.07
C ARG A 6 4.36 -19.16 3.25
N PHE A 7 4.87 -17.97 3.00
CA PHE A 7 6.17 -17.78 2.35
C PHE A 7 7.32 -18.42 3.16
N ASP A 8 7.37 -18.17 4.47
CA ASP A 8 8.41 -18.76 5.36
C ASP A 8 8.32 -20.30 5.43
N LEU A 9 7.14 -20.87 5.16
CA LEU A 9 6.88 -22.32 5.12
C LEU A 9 6.93 -22.90 3.69
N ASP A 10 7.35 -22.12 2.69
CA ASP A 10 7.40 -22.51 1.27
C ASP A 10 6.05 -23.01 0.72
N LEU A 11 4.95 -22.44 1.21
CA LEU A 11 3.59 -22.71 0.77
C LEU A 11 3.15 -21.68 -0.28
N SER A 12 2.32 -22.13 -1.22
CA SER A 12 1.67 -21.24 -2.20
C SER A 12 0.84 -20.15 -1.52
N VAL A 13 0.60 -19.04 -2.21
CA VAL A 13 -0.28 -17.95 -1.73
C VAL A 13 -1.68 -18.50 -1.41
N SER A 14 -2.35 -17.92 -0.41
CA SER A 14 -3.69 -18.35 0.00
C SER A 14 -4.77 -17.86 -0.97
N ASP A 15 -5.68 -18.75 -1.36
CA ASP A 15 -6.84 -18.44 -2.21
C ASP A 15 -8.07 -17.97 -1.40
N ILE A 16 -7.96 -17.87 -0.06
CA ILE A 16 -9.06 -17.48 0.82
C ILE A 16 -9.36 -15.98 0.73
N PHE A 17 -8.35 -15.16 0.43
CA PHE A 17 -8.48 -13.70 0.43
C PHE A 17 -8.66 -13.16 -0.98
N LEU A 18 -9.61 -12.23 -1.14
CA LEU A 18 -9.74 -11.46 -2.39
C LEU A 18 -8.46 -10.66 -2.63
N ARG A 19 -7.87 -10.85 -3.81
CA ARG A 19 -6.67 -10.13 -4.24
C ARG A 19 -7.07 -8.89 -5.05
N PRO A 20 -6.29 -7.80 -4.96
CA PRO A 20 -6.48 -6.65 -5.85
C PRO A 20 -6.42 -7.11 -7.31
N LYS A 21 -7.34 -6.61 -8.14
CA LYS A 21 -7.28 -6.86 -9.57
C LYS A 21 -6.17 -6.04 -10.19
N ASP A 22 -5.39 -6.65 -11.05
CA ASP A 22 -4.50 -5.93 -11.93
C ASP A 22 -5.33 -5.00 -12.82
N VAL A 23 -4.98 -3.72 -12.77
CA VAL A 23 -5.47 -2.72 -13.71
C VAL A 23 -4.94 -3.03 -15.10
N THR A 24 -5.74 -2.76 -16.12
CA THR A 24 -5.32 -2.92 -17.51
C THR A 24 -4.07 -2.08 -17.79
N ASN A 25 -3.04 -2.71 -18.35
CA ASN A 25 -1.86 -2.01 -18.84
C ASN A 25 -2.28 -0.91 -19.82
N SER A 26 -1.70 0.27 -19.64
CA SER A 26 -1.93 1.43 -20.49
C SER A 26 -0.57 1.97 -20.91
N ASP A 27 -0.45 2.33 -22.19
CA ASP A 27 0.76 2.95 -22.73
C ASP A 27 0.80 4.47 -22.52
N ALA A 28 -0.26 5.05 -21.93
CA ALA A 28 -0.30 6.48 -21.61
C ALA A 28 0.71 6.82 -20.50
N GLY A 29 1.29 8.02 -20.50
CA GLY A 29 2.19 8.46 -19.43
C GLY A 29 1.53 8.52 -18.03
N TYR A 30 2.34 8.66 -16.99
CA TYR A 30 1.89 8.89 -15.61
C TYR A 30 1.81 10.39 -15.28
N THR A 31 0.80 10.76 -14.49
CA THR A 31 0.71 12.11 -13.89
C THR A 31 1.74 12.28 -12.77
N LEU A 32 1.98 13.51 -12.33
CA LEU A 32 2.92 13.78 -11.23
C LEU A 32 2.53 13.03 -9.94
N ALA A 33 1.25 13.03 -9.57
CA ALA A 33 0.77 12.34 -8.38
C ALA A 33 1.03 10.82 -8.47
N GLN A 34 0.78 10.23 -9.63
CA GLN A 34 1.00 8.80 -9.87
C GLN A 34 2.48 8.42 -9.76
N LYS A 35 3.38 9.31 -10.21
CA LYS A 35 4.83 9.13 -10.06
C LYS A 35 5.30 9.25 -8.61
N ILE A 36 4.73 10.19 -7.83
CA ILE A 36 5.05 10.35 -6.41
C ILE A 36 4.69 9.07 -5.64
N VAL A 37 3.48 8.56 -5.84
CA VAL A 37 3.03 7.31 -5.20
C VAL A 37 3.86 6.11 -5.72
N GLY A 38 4.10 6.04 -7.04
CA GLY A 38 4.94 5.00 -7.63
C GLY A 38 6.33 4.94 -7.01
N LYS A 39 7.00 6.09 -6.89
CA LYS A 39 8.31 6.19 -6.24
C LYS A 39 8.27 5.69 -4.78
N ALA A 40 7.22 5.99 -4.03
CA ALA A 40 7.05 5.51 -2.66
C ALA A 40 6.79 3.98 -2.58
N CYS A 41 6.28 3.38 -3.66
CA CYS A 41 6.05 1.94 -3.81
C CYS A 41 7.19 1.19 -4.53
N GLY A 42 8.22 1.89 -5.03
CA GLY A 42 9.32 1.28 -5.78
C GLY A 42 9.02 0.96 -7.27
N VAL A 43 8.01 1.60 -7.86
CA VAL A 43 7.61 1.44 -9.27
C VAL A 43 7.63 2.79 -10.02
N GLU A 44 7.57 2.79 -11.35
CA GLU A 44 7.60 4.04 -12.15
C GLU A 44 6.37 4.95 -11.95
N GLY A 45 5.22 4.34 -11.63
CA GLY A 45 3.97 5.04 -11.39
C GLY A 45 2.85 4.07 -11.00
N VAL A 46 1.81 4.57 -10.35
CA VAL A 46 0.61 3.80 -9.97
C VAL A 46 -0.57 4.25 -10.81
N ARG A 47 -1.32 3.32 -11.42
CA ARG A 47 -2.53 3.65 -12.20
C ARG A 47 -3.74 3.82 -11.26
N PRO A 48 -4.79 4.55 -11.71
CA PRO A 48 -6.02 4.65 -10.93
C PRO A 48 -6.60 3.27 -10.61
N ASN A 49 -7.13 3.10 -9.40
CA ASN A 49 -7.71 1.85 -8.87
C ASN A 49 -6.71 0.71 -8.60
N THR A 50 -5.41 0.91 -8.83
CA THR A 50 -4.39 -0.05 -8.39
C THR A 50 -4.20 0.05 -6.89
N TYR A 51 -4.34 -1.08 -6.18
CA TYR A 51 -3.93 -1.17 -4.78
C TYR A 51 -2.41 -1.05 -4.67
N CYS A 52 -1.94 -0.24 -3.73
CA CYS A 52 -0.51 -0.11 -3.45
C CYS A 52 -0.28 0.26 -1.97
N GLU A 53 0.90 -0.06 -1.47
CA GLU A 53 1.32 0.24 -0.09
C GLU A 53 2.54 1.19 -0.13
N PRO A 54 2.31 2.52 -0.24
CA PRO A 54 3.41 3.47 -0.33
C PRO A 54 4.14 3.62 1.01
N ARG A 55 5.47 3.70 0.94
CA ARG A 55 6.28 4.04 2.11
C ARG A 55 5.98 5.48 2.56
N MET A 56 5.61 5.62 3.83
CA MET A 56 5.38 6.93 4.45
C MET A 56 6.72 7.56 4.88
N THR A 57 7.06 8.72 4.33
CA THR A 57 8.29 9.46 4.68
C THR A 57 8.09 10.38 5.89
N THR A 58 6.93 11.02 5.99
CA THR A 58 6.60 11.98 7.05
C THR A 58 5.17 11.72 7.52
N VAL A 59 4.97 11.66 8.84
CA VAL A 59 3.66 11.52 9.47
C VAL A 59 3.49 12.68 10.46
N GLY A 60 2.38 13.41 10.36
CA GLY A 60 2.04 14.51 11.26
C GLY A 60 0.79 14.19 12.08
N SER A 61 0.73 14.68 13.32
CA SER A 61 -0.44 14.57 14.19
C SER A 61 -0.69 15.91 14.86
N GLN A 62 -1.93 16.39 14.83
CA GLN A 62 -2.34 17.65 15.48
C GLN A 62 -2.87 17.38 16.89
N ASP A 63 -2.85 18.38 17.77
CA ASP A 63 -3.29 18.26 19.17
C ASP A 63 -4.75 17.80 19.35
N THR A 64 -5.64 18.19 18.44
CA THR A 64 -7.08 17.84 18.51
C THR A 64 -7.37 16.37 18.19
N THR A 65 -6.55 15.74 17.36
CA THR A 65 -6.68 14.32 16.97
C THR A 65 -5.61 13.42 17.58
N GLY A 66 -4.54 14.00 18.12
CA GLY A 66 -3.38 13.26 18.61
C GLY A 66 -3.67 12.32 19.77
N ALA A 67 -4.63 12.68 20.64
CA ALA A 67 -5.08 11.78 21.70
C ALA A 67 -5.73 10.51 21.12
N MET A 68 -6.58 10.64 20.09
CA MET A 68 -7.20 9.50 19.42
C MET A 68 -6.14 8.66 18.68
N THR A 69 -5.25 9.29 17.91
CA THR A 69 -4.16 8.59 17.20
C THR A 69 -3.26 7.80 18.16
N ARG A 70 -2.94 8.36 19.33
CA ARG A 70 -2.16 7.67 20.35
C ARG A 70 -2.88 6.44 20.87
N ASP A 71 -4.18 6.54 21.12
CA ASP A 71 -4.94 5.43 21.69
C ASP A 71 -5.15 4.30 20.66
N GLU A 72 -5.21 4.60 19.35
CA GLU A 72 -5.12 3.58 18.28
C GLU A 72 -3.76 2.86 18.23
N LEU A 73 -2.66 3.55 18.58
CA LEU A 73 -1.30 2.97 18.56
C LEU A 73 -0.97 2.13 19.80
N LYS A 74 -1.74 2.25 20.89
CA LYS A 74 -1.52 1.49 22.13
C LYS A 74 -2.09 0.07 22.07
N ASN A 75 -2.99 -0.18 21.14
CA ASN A 75 -3.61 -1.50 20.90
C ASN A 75 -2.69 -2.38 20.05
#